data_AF-A0A1S9SZE5-F1
#
_entry.id   AF-A0A1S9SZE5-F1
#
_cell.length_a   1.000
_cell.length_b   1.000
_cell.length_c   1.000
_cell.angle_alpha   90.00
_cell.angle_beta   90.00
_cell.angle_gamma   90.00
#
_symmetry.space_group_name_H-M   'P 1'
#
loop_
_entity.id
_entity.type
_entity.pdbx_description
1 polymer ?
#
loop_
_entity_poly.entity_id
_entity_poly.type
_entity_poly.pdbx_seq_one_letter_code
_entity_poly.pdbx_strand_id
1 'polypeptide(L)'
;DKKIQDLRRSRVTEVELAELTAQDLKVLAIKSKMSSGYQLIPQIIKKDVTDQEYARISENLAEFQGVDTTVDWERNYVNGNLFRSVIGNITSSEEGLPKENLDSYLVRGYNRNDRVGKSYIEQRYED
;
A
#
# COMPACT_ATOMS: atom_id res chain seq x y z
N ASP A 1 13.26 27.79 -0.67
CA ASP A 1 13.50 26.33 -0.65
C ASP A 1 12.89 25.55 -1.80
N LYS A 2 11.57 25.60 -2.02
CA LYS A 2 10.91 24.83 -3.11
C LYS A 2 11.51 25.09 -4.50
N LYS A 3 11.68 26.38 -4.85
CA LYS A 3 12.29 26.81 -6.13
C LYS A 3 13.72 26.29 -6.33
N ILE A 4 14.50 26.14 -5.25
CA ILE A 4 15.88 25.61 -5.32
C ILE A 4 15.86 24.09 -5.52
N GLN A 5 14.93 23.38 -4.88
CA GLN A 5 14.75 21.93 -5.09
C GLN A 5 14.28 21.62 -6.50
N ASP A 6 13.35 22.41 -7.04
CA ASP A 6 12.84 22.25 -8.40
C ASP A 6 13.97 22.48 -9.42
N LEU A 7 14.81 23.51 -9.21
CA LEU A 7 16.01 23.76 -10.02
C LEU A 7 17.07 22.66 -9.90
N ARG A 8 17.16 21.96 -8.78
CA ARG A 8 18.05 20.80 -8.63
C ARG A 8 17.52 19.60 -9.40
N ARG A 9 16.20 19.33 -9.32
CA ARG A 9 15.56 18.24 -10.08
C ARG A 9 15.63 18.47 -11.58
N SER A 10 15.46 19.71 -12.04
CA SER A 10 15.52 20.04 -13.47
C SER A 10 16.92 19.91 -14.08
N ARG A 11 17.96 19.76 -13.26
CA ARG A 11 19.34 19.51 -13.71
C ARG A 11 19.65 18.04 -13.91
N VAL A 12 18.82 17.15 -13.37
CA VAL A 12 18.97 15.70 -13.56
C VAL A 12 18.47 15.38 -14.96
N THR A 13 19.36 14.81 -15.77
CA THR A 13 19.10 14.46 -17.16
C THR A 13 18.57 13.04 -17.31
N GLU A 14 17.89 12.75 -18.42
CA GLU A 14 17.43 11.37 -18.71
C GLU A 14 18.60 10.40 -18.87
N VAL A 15 19.77 10.89 -19.30
CA VAL A 15 21.00 10.08 -19.43
C VAL A 15 21.47 9.60 -18.07
N GLU A 16 21.53 10.49 -17.07
CA GLU A 16 21.90 10.13 -15.69
C GLU A 16 20.86 9.19 -15.05
N LEU A 17 19.57 9.34 -15.38
CA LEU A 17 18.54 8.40 -14.92
C LEU A 17 18.68 7.02 -15.55
N ALA A 18 19.16 6.94 -16.79
CA ALA A 18 19.41 5.68 -17.49
C ALA A 18 20.63 4.93 -16.95
N GLU A 19 21.48 5.56 -16.15
CA GLU A 19 22.59 4.90 -15.45
C GLU A 19 22.11 4.02 -14.29
N LEU A 20 20.87 4.20 -13.82
CA LEU A 20 20.29 3.37 -12.78
C LEU A 20 20.18 1.92 -13.23
N THR A 21 20.79 1.04 -12.46
CA THR A 21 20.70 -0.39 -12.73
C THR A 21 19.34 -0.95 -12.35
N ALA A 22 19.01 -2.15 -12.83
CA ALA A 22 17.80 -2.85 -12.40
C ALA A 22 17.78 -3.08 -10.87
N GLN A 23 18.94 -3.19 -10.23
CA GLN A 23 19.02 -3.32 -8.78
C GLN A 23 18.69 -1.99 -8.08
N ASP A 24 19.17 -0.87 -8.60
CA ASP A 24 18.86 0.45 -8.07
C ASP A 24 17.36 0.73 -8.14
N LEU A 25 16.72 0.35 -9.25
CA LEU A 25 15.27 0.49 -9.41
C LEU A 25 14.49 -0.34 -8.40
N LYS A 26 14.95 -1.55 -8.05
CA LYS A 26 14.34 -2.38 -7.00
C LYS A 26 14.48 -1.73 -5.62
N VAL A 27 15.68 -1.24 -5.28
CA VAL A 27 15.93 -0.54 -4.02
C VAL A 27 15.09 0.74 -3.94
N LEU A 28 15.02 1.49 -5.04
CA LEU A 28 14.20 2.70 -5.15
C LEU A 28 12.71 2.39 -4.93
N ALA A 29 12.19 1.32 -5.52
CA ALA A 29 10.80 0.91 -5.35
C ALA A 29 10.47 0.62 -3.87
N ILE A 30 11.33 -0.15 -3.19
CA ILE A 30 11.17 -0.45 -1.76
C ILE A 30 11.24 0.83 -0.93
N LYS A 31 12.28 1.65 -1.14
CA LYS A 31 12.49 2.91 -0.40
C LYS A 31 11.34 3.90 -0.61
N SER A 32 10.79 3.97 -1.82
CA SER A 32 9.64 4.81 -2.15
C SER A 32 8.44 4.40 -1.31
N LYS A 33 8.12 3.10 -1.24
CA LYS A 33 7.03 2.57 -0.40
C LYS A 33 7.25 2.81 1.09
N MET A 34 8.49 2.65 1.58
CA MET A 34 8.83 2.95 2.99
C MET A 34 8.68 4.44 3.32
N SER A 35 8.90 5.32 2.33
CA SER A 35 8.87 6.78 2.52
C SER A 35 7.49 7.42 2.26
N SER A 36 6.56 6.70 1.62
CA SER A 36 5.24 7.23 1.22
C SER A 36 4.19 7.17 2.32
N GLY A 37 4.48 6.50 3.44
CA GLY A 37 3.55 6.30 4.54
C GLY A 37 3.43 7.47 5.52
N TYR A 38 2.35 7.44 6.31
CA TYR A 38 2.24 8.28 7.50
C TYR A 38 3.04 7.67 8.65
N GLN A 39 3.54 8.53 9.54
CA GLN A 39 4.26 8.08 10.73
C GLN A 39 3.39 7.14 11.56
N LEU A 40 3.97 6.04 12.05
CA LEU A 40 3.31 5.01 12.86
C LEU A 40 2.20 4.20 12.15
N ILE A 41 2.02 4.35 10.83
CA ILE A 41 1.09 3.52 10.04
C ILE A 41 1.88 2.56 9.16
N PRO A 42 1.82 1.23 9.39
CA PRO A 42 2.50 0.24 8.57
C PRO A 42 2.16 0.39 7.08
N GLN A 43 3.19 0.32 6.23
CA GLN A 43 3.03 0.36 4.78
C GLN A 43 3.34 -1.02 4.19
N ILE A 44 2.50 -1.46 3.26
CA ILE A 44 2.72 -2.75 2.59
C ILE A 44 3.78 -2.56 1.50
N ILE A 45 4.92 -3.23 1.68
CA ILE A 45 6.04 -3.20 0.74
C ILE A 45 5.85 -4.22 -0.38
N LYS A 46 5.42 -5.44 -0.05
CA LYS A 46 5.18 -6.54 -1.00
C LYS A 46 3.97 -7.37 -0.55
N LYS A 47 3.17 -7.81 -1.52
CA LYS A 47 2.06 -8.76 -1.36
C LYS A 47 2.35 -10.04 -2.15
N ASP A 48 1.50 -11.05 -1.95
CA ASP A 48 1.55 -12.32 -2.70
C ASP A 48 2.91 -13.02 -2.59
N VAL A 49 3.42 -13.08 -1.36
CA VAL A 49 4.68 -13.76 -1.05
C VAL A 49 4.46 -15.26 -0.95
N THR A 50 5.47 -16.03 -1.36
CA THR A 50 5.46 -17.48 -1.13
C THR A 50 5.69 -17.79 0.35
N ASP A 51 5.24 -18.96 0.81
CA ASP A 51 5.46 -19.41 2.19
C ASP A 51 6.95 -19.43 2.57
N GLN A 52 7.82 -19.76 1.60
CA GLN A 52 9.28 -19.75 1.79
C GLN A 52 9.83 -18.34 1.98
N GLU A 53 9.36 -17.37 1.18
CA GLU A 53 9.75 -15.97 1.33
C GLU A 53 9.24 -15.41 2.67
N TYR A 54 7.99 -15.70 3.03
CA TYR A 54 7.42 -15.32 4.32
C TYR A 54 8.26 -15.88 5.47
N ALA A 55 8.48 -17.20 5.52
CA ALA A 55 9.26 -17.83 6.58
C ALA A 55 10.67 -17.25 6.70
N ARG A 56 11.36 -17.07 5.58
CA ARG A 56 12.73 -16.53 5.56
C ARG A 56 12.81 -15.12 6.13
N ILE A 57 11.85 -14.24 5.83
CA ILE A 57 11.84 -12.88 6.39
C ILE A 57 11.41 -12.91 7.86
N SER A 58 10.36 -13.68 8.19
CA SER A 58 9.85 -13.82 9.56
C SER A 58 10.93 -14.29 10.54
N GLU A 59 11.78 -15.24 10.13
CA GLU A 59 12.89 -15.74 10.95
C GLU A 59 14.00 -14.70 11.16
N ASN A 60 14.15 -13.75 10.23
CA ASN A 60 15.23 -12.76 10.22
C ASN A 60 14.73 -11.34 10.52
N LEU A 61 13.54 -11.17 11.10
CA LEU A 61 12.97 -9.84 11.40
C LEU A 61 13.87 -8.96 12.27
N ALA A 62 14.69 -9.58 13.13
CA ALA A 62 15.66 -8.87 13.95
C ALA A 62 16.70 -8.07 13.13
N GLU A 63 16.98 -8.48 11.89
CA GLU A 63 17.89 -7.78 10.98
C GLU A 63 17.22 -6.62 10.23
N PHE A 64 15.88 -6.60 10.18
CA PHE A 64 15.10 -5.63 9.41
C PHE A 64 14.33 -4.67 10.34
N GLN A 65 15.04 -3.67 10.88
CA GLN A 65 14.42 -2.69 11.77
C GLN A 65 13.25 -1.95 11.09
N GLY A 66 12.07 -2.02 11.72
CA GLY A 66 10.85 -1.37 11.22
C GLY A 66 10.11 -2.14 10.12
N VAL A 67 10.53 -3.37 9.83
CA VAL A 67 9.84 -4.29 8.94
C VAL A 67 9.15 -5.36 9.79
N ASP A 68 7.95 -5.75 9.36
CA ASP A 68 7.21 -6.85 9.96
C ASP A 68 6.53 -7.66 8.85
N THR A 69 6.14 -8.89 9.17
CA THR A 69 5.44 -9.82 8.29
C THR A 69 4.10 -10.18 8.91
N THR A 70 3.04 -10.04 8.13
CA THR A 70 1.70 -10.40 8.57
C THR A 70 0.94 -11.12 7.45
N VAL A 71 -0.06 -11.90 7.84
CA VAL A 71 -1.00 -12.52 6.92
C VAL A 71 -2.16 -11.55 6.74
N ASP A 72 -2.38 -11.11 5.50
CA ASP A 72 -3.49 -10.24 5.13
C ASP A 72 -4.53 -11.05 4.36
N TRP A 73 -5.82 -10.74 4.55
CA TRP A 73 -6.89 -11.38 3.77
C TRP A 73 -7.04 -10.70 2.41
N GLU A 74 -7.66 -11.32 1.42
CA GLU A 74 -8.09 -10.64 0.20
C GLU A 74 -9.50 -11.06 -0.19
N ARG A 75 -10.30 -10.10 -0.69
CA ARG A 75 -11.66 -10.37 -1.12
C ARG A 75 -11.64 -11.12 -2.45
N ASN A 76 -11.92 -12.42 -2.38
CA ASN A 76 -12.07 -13.26 -3.57
C ASN A 76 -13.54 -13.29 -4.06
N TYR A 77 -13.77 -12.90 -5.32
CA TYR A 77 -15.08 -12.97 -5.98
C TYR A 77 -15.16 -14.26 -6.81
N VAL A 78 -15.63 -15.36 -6.19
CA VAL A 78 -15.65 -16.71 -6.79
C VAL A 78 -16.37 -16.76 -8.15
N ASN A 79 -17.47 -16.01 -8.30
CA ASN A 79 -18.24 -15.95 -9.54
C ASN A 79 -17.93 -14.71 -10.39
N GLY A 80 -16.76 -14.09 -10.18
CA GLY A 80 -16.31 -12.89 -10.88
C GLY A 80 -17.31 -11.75 -10.78
N ASN A 81 -17.99 -11.46 -11.89
CA ASN A 81 -18.94 -10.35 -11.99
C ASN A 81 -20.38 -10.71 -11.60
N LEU A 82 -20.69 -11.99 -11.40
CA LEU A 82 -22.04 -12.39 -11.00
C LEU A 82 -22.35 -11.80 -9.63
N PHE A 83 -23.44 -11.03 -9.54
CA PHE A 83 -23.86 -10.26 -8.37
C PHE A 83 -22.88 -9.17 -7.88
N ARG A 84 -21.79 -8.87 -8.61
CA ARG A 84 -20.86 -7.81 -8.20
C ARG A 84 -21.52 -6.43 -8.14
N SER A 85 -22.54 -6.19 -8.97
CA SER A 85 -23.38 -4.99 -8.93
C SER A 85 -24.30 -4.89 -7.71
N VAL A 86 -24.47 -5.97 -6.96
CA VAL A 86 -25.31 -6.03 -5.75
C VAL A 86 -24.44 -6.14 -4.50
N ILE A 87 -23.44 -7.02 -4.52
CA ILE A 87 -22.48 -7.19 -3.41
C ILE A 87 -21.66 -5.91 -3.25
N GLY A 88 -21.07 -5.43 -4.36
CA GLY A 88 -20.21 -4.27 -4.39
C GLY A 88 -18.73 -4.60 -4.28
N ASN A 89 -17.96 -3.59 -3.88
CA ASN A 89 -16.50 -3.66 -3.81
C ASN A 89 -16.01 -3.18 -2.45
N ILE A 90 -14.80 -3.59 -2.10
CA ILE A 90 -14.02 -3.03 -0.99
C ILE A 90 -12.89 -2.15 -1.52
N THR A 91 -12.31 -1.32 -0.67
CA THR A 91 -11.03 -0.65 -0.96
C THR A 91 -9.86 -1.64 -0.87
N SER A 92 -8.78 -1.35 -1.59
CA SER A 92 -7.51 -2.09 -1.42
C SER A 92 -6.71 -1.51 -0.26
N SER A 93 -5.75 -2.24 0.30
CA SER A 93 -4.89 -1.69 1.37
C SER A 93 -3.99 -0.54 0.88
N GLU A 94 -3.80 -0.40 -0.44
CA GLU A 94 -3.08 0.73 -1.03
C GLU A 94 -4.00 1.95 -1.18
N GLU A 95 -5.28 1.73 -1.49
CA GLU A 95 -6.32 2.76 -1.51
C GLU A 95 -6.64 3.24 -0.09
N GLY A 96 -6.72 2.30 0.86
CA GLY A 96 -7.06 2.55 2.25
C GLY A 96 -8.49 3.07 2.40
N LEU A 97 -8.67 4.06 3.28
CA LEU A 97 -9.96 4.71 3.48
C LEU A 97 -10.29 5.67 2.32
N PRO A 98 -11.53 5.64 1.78
CA PRO A 98 -11.93 6.50 0.69
C PRO A 98 -11.94 7.97 1.12
N LYS A 99 -11.41 8.85 0.26
CA LYS A 99 -11.16 10.26 0.59
C LYS A 99 -12.45 11.01 0.93
N GLU A 100 -13.55 10.71 0.27
CA GLU A 100 -14.84 11.35 0.50
C GLU A 100 -15.40 11.14 1.92
N ASN A 101 -15.09 10.01 2.55
CA ASN A 101 -15.66 9.60 3.84
C ASN A 101 -14.57 9.41 4.92
N LEU A 102 -13.36 9.92 4.67
CA LEU A 102 -12.20 9.72 5.52
C LEU A 102 -12.48 10.09 6.98
N ASP A 103 -13.00 11.29 7.22
CA ASP A 103 -13.25 11.78 8.58
C ASP A 103 -14.27 10.93 9.33
N SER A 104 -15.28 10.39 8.64
CA SER A 104 -16.28 9.50 9.23
C SER A 104 -15.63 8.21 9.75
N TYR A 105 -14.75 7.61 8.95
CA TYR A 105 -14.04 6.38 9.35
C TYR A 105 -13.01 6.65 10.45
N LEU A 106 -12.29 7.77 10.41
CA LEU A 106 -11.32 8.12 11.45
C LEU A 106 -11.97 8.30 12.82
N VAL A 107 -13.16 8.92 12.88
CA VAL A 107 -13.92 9.08 14.14
C VAL A 107 -14.41 7.73 14.68
N ARG A 108 -14.64 6.74 13.81
CA ARG A 108 -15.00 5.36 14.18
C ARG A 108 -13.78 4.51 14.59
N GLY A 109 -12.56 5.07 14.53
CA GLY A 109 -11.34 4.40 14.95
C GLY A 109 -10.62 3.61 13.86
N TYR A 110 -11.01 3.75 12.60
CA TYR A 110 -10.29 3.13 11.48
C TYR A 110 -8.94 3.80 11.23
N ASN A 111 -7.97 3.00 10.81
CA ASN A 111 -6.69 3.49 10.29
C ASN A 111 -6.80 3.86 8.81
N ARG A 112 -5.94 4.77 8.35
CA ARG A 112 -5.96 5.27 6.96
C ARG A 112 -5.75 4.19 5.90
N ASN A 113 -5.06 3.11 6.24
CA ASN A 113 -4.78 1.96 5.37
C ASN A 113 -5.80 0.81 5.53
N ASP A 114 -6.82 0.97 6.37
CA ASP A 114 -7.86 -0.04 6.53
C ASP A 114 -8.69 -0.18 5.26
N ARG A 115 -9.18 -1.40 5.04
CA ARG A 115 -10.03 -1.75 3.91
C ARG A 115 -11.47 -1.76 4.34
N VAL A 116 -12.30 -1.04 3.60
CA VAL A 116 -13.73 -0.87 3.90
C VAL A 116 -14.57 -1.13 2.66
N GLY A 117 -15.81 -1.53 2.86
CA GLY A 117 -16.82 -1.58 1.83
C GLY A 117 -17.03 -0.22 1.19
N LYS A 118 -16.78 -0.12 -0.11
CA LYS A 118 -16.90 1.13 -0.87
C LYS A 118 -18.17 1.24 -1.70
N SER A 119 -18.88 0.14 -1.92
CA SER A 119 -20.15 0.20 -2.63
C SER A 119 -21.14 -0.89 -2.22
N TYR A 120 -22.42 -0.62 -2.46
CA TYR A 120 -23.56 -1.53 -2.33
C TYR A 120 -23.62 -2.25 -0.96
N ILE A 121 -23.73 -3.58 -0.93
CA ILE A 121 -23.84 -4.35 0.32
C ILE A 121 -22.59 -4.20 1.18
N GLU A 122 -21.39 -4.27 0.59
CA GLU A 122 -20.13 -4.10 1.33
C GLU A 122 -20.15 -2.76 2.09
N GLN A 123 -20.56 -1.66 1.45
CA GLN A 123 -20.65 -0.36 2.12
C GLN A 123 -21.82 -0.27 3.12
N ARG A 124 -22.97 -0.86 2.79
CA ARG A 124 -24.19 -0.76 3.59
C ARG A 124 -24.08 -1.50 4.94
N TYR A 125 -23.27 -2.55 4.98
CA TYR A 125 -23.11 -3.43 6.15
C TYR A 125 -21.67 -3.40 6.68
N GLU A 126 -20.97 -2.28 6.52
CA GLU A 126 -19.66 -2.04 7.14
C GLU A 126 -19.78 -1.84 8.67
N ASP A 127 -20.98 -1.55 9.17
CA ASP A 127 -21.32 -1.34 10.59
C ASP A 127 -21.88 -2.60 11.29
#